data_AF-A0A972XBH8-F1
#
_entry.id   AF-A0A972XBH8-F1
#
_cell.length_a   1.000
_cell.length_b   1.000
_cell.length_c   1.000
_cell.angle_alpha   90.00
_cell.angle_beta   90.00
_cell.angle_gamma   90.00
#
_symmetry.space_group_name_H-M   'P 1'
#
loop_
_entity.id
_entity.type
_entity.pdbx_description
1 polymer ?
#
loop_
_entity_poly.entity_id
_entity_poly.type
_entity_poly.pdbx_seq_one_letter_code
_entity_poly.pdbx_strand_id
1 'polypeptide(L)'
;MKLKLTFFLSLVFLFSQGQNTKDSQQIKKIFDTALSSSNSYDWLNYLSNQIGGRLSGSVQASQAVTYTEKIMNELNFQKVWRQEVMVPKWVRGTPEFAYIELSPGVTTDVP
;
A
#
# COMPACT_ATOMS: atom_id res chain seq x y z
N MET A 1 60.45 -14.57 6.79
CA MET A 1 59.40 -13.57 6.47
C MET A 1 58.10 -14.19 5.97
N LYS A 2 58.11 -15.26 5.16
CA LYS A 2 56.89 -15.89 4.62
C LYS A 2 55.92 -16.44 5.68
N LEU A 3 56.40 -17.04 6.77
CA LEU A 3 55.56 -17.61 7.84
C LEU A 3 54.82 -16.57 8.69
N LYS A 4 55.42 -15.38 8.90
CA LYS A 4 54.76 -14.25 9.58
C LYS A 4 53.69 -13.61 8.70
N LEU A 5 53.93 -13.57 7.39
CA LEU A 5 52.98 -13.03 6.40
C LEU A 5 51.76 -13.94 6.23
N THR A 6 51.94 -15.27 6.22
CA THR A 6 50.83 -16.23 6.19
C THR A 6 50.01 -16.23 7.49
N PHE A 7 50.65 -16.02 8.64
CA PHE A 7 49.95 -15.87 9.92
C PHE A 7 49.13 -14.57 9.97
N PHE A 8 49.69 -13.47 9.47
CA PHE A 8 48.98 -12.20 9.36
C PHE A 8 47.78 -12.27 8.39
N LEU A 9 47.93 -12.97 7.26
CA LEU A 9 46.85 -13.16 6.28
C LEU A 9 45.73 -14.08 6.80
N SER A 10 46.07 -15.10 7.60
CA SER A 10 45.12 -15.96 8.31
C SER A 10 44.32 -15.19 9.37
N LEU A 11 44.97 -14.27 10.09
CA LEU A 11 44.32 -13.45 11.10
C LEU A 11 43.28 -12.50 10.50
N VAL A 12 43.54 -11.93 9.32
CA VAL A 12 42.59 -11.06 8.60
C VAL A 12 41.33 -11.82 8.14
N PHE A 13 41.46 -13.11 7.79
CA PHE A 13 40.32 -13.94 7.40
C PHE A 13 39.34 -14.24 8.55
N LEU A 14 39.83 -14.30 9.79
CA LEU A 14 38.99 -14.54 10.97
C LEU A 14 38.14 -13.32 11.38
N PHE A 15 38.55 -12.10 10.99
CA PHE A 15 37.79 -10.87 11.27
C PHE A 15 36.70 -10.56 10.22
N SER A 16 36.62 -11.34 9.13
CA SER A 16 35.69 -11.07 8.02
C SER A 16 34.27 -11.67 8.19
N GLN A 17 33.96 -12.25 9.35
CA GLN A 17 32.63 -12.81 9.65
C GLN A 17 31.83 -11.84 10.51
N GLY A 18 31.13 -10.86 9.92
CA GLY A 18 30.40 -9.91 10.76
C GLY A 18 29.42 -8.96 10.09
N GLN A 19 28.37 -9.44 9.40
CA GLN A 19 27.25 -8.58 8.97
C GLN A 19 25.81 -9.14 9.06
N ASN A 20 25.52 -10.38 9.48
CA ASN A 20 24.14 -10.91 9.39
C ASN A 20 23.20 -10.68 10.59
N THR A 21 23.72 -10.41 11.80
CA THR A 21 22.88 -10.41 13.02
C THR A 21 22.13 -9.11 13.26
N LYS A 22 22.75 -7.95 12.99
CA LYS A 22 22.12 -6.63 13.16
C LYS A 22 21.00 -6.41 12.16
N ASP A 23 21.22 -6.78 10.91
CA ASP A 23 20.23 -6.66 9.85
C ASP A 23 19.01 -7.55 10.12
N SER A 24 19.24 -8.79 10.57
CA SER A 24 18.17 -9.70 10.97
C SER A 24 17.32 -9.13 12.13
N GLN A 25 17.96 -8.54 13.15
CA GLN A 25 17.26 -7.90 14.26
C GLN A 25 16.46 -6.67 13.79
N GLN A 26 16.99 -5.88 12.86
CA GLN A 26 16.29 -4.73 12.30
C GLN A 26 15.06 -5.16 11.49
N ILE A 27 15.19 -6.18 10.62
CA ILE A 27 14.07 -6.74 9.85
C ILE A 27 12.99 -7.27 10.80
N LYS A 28 13.39 -8.03 11.83
CA LYS A 28 12.46 -8.53 12.84
C LYS A 28 11.73 -7.38 13.53
N LYS A 29 12.43 -6.31 13.90
CA LYS A 29 11.81 -5.13 14.53
C LYS A 29 10.78 -4.46 13.61
N ILE A 30 11.08 -4.30 12.32
CA ILE A 30 10.14 -3.74 11.34
C ILE A 30 8.89 -4.63 11.26
N PHE A 31 9.07 -5.94 11.17
CA PHE A 31 7.97 -6.90 11.12
C PHE A 31 7.10 -6.84 12.38
N ASP A 32 7.72 -6.90 13.56
CA ASP A 32 7.00 -6.86 14.85
C ASP A 32 6.21 -5.54 14.98
N THR A 33 6.79 -4.42 14.57
CA THR A 33 6.14 -3.10 14.59
C THR A 33 4.96 -3.04 13.62
N ALA A 34 5.12 -3.57 12.40
CA ALA A 34 4.03 -3.61 11.41
C ALA A 34 2.86 -4.49 11.89
N LEU A 35 3.14 -5.57 12.60
CA LEU A 35 2.12 -6.49 13.11
C LEU A 35 1.41 -5.96 14.37
N SER A 36 2.15 -5.34 15.29
CA SER A 36 1.61 -4.94 16.60
C SER A 36 1.09 -3.52 16.67
N SER A 37 1.62 -2.59 15.86
CA SER A 37 1.35 -1.16 15.98
C SER A 37 1.13 -0.49 14.61
N SER A 38 0.28 -1.06 13.77
CA SER A 38 -0.07 -0.47 12.46
C SER A 38 -1.43 0.20 12.44
N ASN A 39 -1.50 1.34 11.75
CA ASN A 39 -2.76 2.05 11.43
C ASN A 39 -3.33 1.62 10.06
N SER A 40 -2.74 0.58 9.44
CA SER A 40 -3.05 0.18 8.06
C SER A 40 -4.54 -0.18 7.88
N TYR A 41 -5.13 -0.85 8.87
CA TYR A 41 -6.54 -1.22 8.82
C TYR A 41 -7.45 0.01 8.86
N ASP A 42 -7.21 0.95 9.77
CA ASP A 42 -8.04 2.14 9.91
C ASP A 42 -7.95 3.03 8.68
N TRP A 43 -6.76 3.17 8.10
CA TRP A 43 -6.57 3.90 6.84
C TRP A 43 -7.30 3.23 5.68
N LEU A 44 -7.23 1.89 5.58
CA LEU A 44 -7.95 1.14 4.54
C LEU A 44 -9.46 1.22 4.75
N ASN A 45 -9.93 1.18 6.00
CA ASN A 45 -11.33 1.32 6.37
C ASN A 45 -11.87 2.70 5.95
N TYR A 46 -11.13 3.77 6.24
CA TYR A 46 -11.51 5.12 5.81
C TYR A 46 -11.56 5.23 4.28
N LEU A 47 -10.52 4.74 3.59
CA LEU A 47 -10.50 4.72 2.13
C LEU A 47 -11.71 3.96 1.58
N SER A 48 -11.98 2.76 2.05
CA SER A 48 -13.01 1.89 1.47
C SER A 48 -14.43 2.32 1.83
N ASN A 49 -14.68 2.70 3.08
CA ASN A 49 -16.04 2.91 3.60
C ASN A 49 -16.43 4.40 3.66
N GLN A 50 -15.49 5.32 3.84
CA GLN A 50 -15.81 6.76 3.86
C GLN A 50 -15.66 7.40 2.48
N ILE A 51 -14.62 7.04 1.71
CA ILE A 51 -14.43 7.58 0.36
C ILE A 51 -15.17 6.74 -0.70
N GLY A 52 -15.15 5.41 -0.59
CA GLY A 52 -15.84 4.52 -1.52
C GLY A 52 -15.08 4.29 -2.83
N GLY A 53 -15.82 4.09 -3.94
CA GLY A 53 -15.26 3.68 -5.24
C GLY A 53 -14.38 4.74 -5.91
N ARG A 54 -13.08 4.47 -6.02
CA ARG A 54 -12.05 5.40 -6.52
C ARG A 54 -11.69 5.17 -8.00
N LEU A 55 -12.69 5.17 -8.88
CA LEU A 55 -12.44 5.10 -10.33
C LEU A 55 -11.62 6.32 -10.79
N SER A 56 -10.63 6.11 -11.65
CA SER A 56 -9.82 7.20 -12.22
C SER A 56 -10.69 8.31 -12.83
N GLY A 57 -10.37 9.56 -12.49
CA GLY A 57 -11.14 10.73 -12.93
C GLY A 57 -12.45 10.98 -12.16
N SER A 58 -12.79 10.15 -11.16
CA SER A 58 -13.92 10.39 -10.26
C SER A 58 -13.57 11.37 -9.13
N VAL A 59 -14.61 11.90 -8.47
CA VAL A 59 -14.45 12.79 -7.30
C VAL A 59 -13.81 12.03 -6.14
N GLN A 60 -14.20 10.77 -5.94
CA GLN A 60 -13.68 9.90 -4.89
C GLN A 60 -12.19 9.61 -5.08
N ALA A 61 -11.72 9.45 -6.32
CA ALA A 61 -10.28 9.29 -6.59
C ALA A 61 -9.50 10.54 -6.17
N SER A 62 -10.01 11.74 -6.46
CA SER A 62 -9.39 13.00 -6.02
C SER A 62 -9.37 13.12 -4.49
N GLN A 63 -10.48 12.79 -3.82
CA GLN A 63 -10.56 12.78 -2.36
C GLN A 63 -9.56 11.81 -1.74
N ALA A 64 -9.34 10.63 -2.33
CA ALA A 64 -8.36 9.66 -1.86
C ALA A 64 -6.92 10.17 -1.96
N VAL A 65 -6.60 10.90 -3.02
CA VAL A 65 -5.28 11.55 -3.18
C VAL A 65 -5.07 12.60 -2.08
N THR A 66 -6.04 13.49 -1.87
CA THR A 66 -5.97 14.51 -0.80
C THR A 66 -5.89 13.90 0.59
N TYR A 67 -6.66 12.83 0.84
CA TYR A 67 -6.58 12.10 2.11
C TYR A 67 -5.20 11.49 2.35
N THR A 68 -4.62 10.85 1.33
CA THR A 68 -3.29 10.22 1.45
C THR A 68 -2.20 11.27 1.69
N GLU A 69 -2.26 12.41 0.98
CA GLU A 69 -1.37 13.55 1.21
C GLU A 69 -1.47 14.07 2.66
N LYS A 70 -2.70 14.21 3.18
CA LYS A 70 -2.93 14.61 4.58
C LYS A 70 -2.28 13.64 5.56
N ILE A 71 -2.48 12.33 5.40
CA ILE A 71 -1.88 11.31 6.27
C ILE A 71 -0.35 11.37 6.21
N MET A 72 0.24 11.52 5.03
CA MET A 72 1.70 11.67 4.88
C MET A 72 2.23 12.92 5.58
N ASN A 73 1.49 14.04 5.52
CA ASN A 73 1.86 15.25 6.25
C ASN A 73 1.77 15.06 7.77
N GLU A 74 0.71 14.42 8.28
CA GLU A 74 0.54 14.11 9.71
C GLU A 74 1.63 13.18 10.25
N LEU A 75 2.14 12.28 9.41
CA LEU A 75 3.26 11.38 9.73
C LEU A 75 4.64 12.08 9.64
N ASN A 76 4.68 13.38 9.33
CA ASN A 76 5.90 14.18 9.22
C ASN A 76 6.92 13.65 8.20
N PHE A 77 6.44 13.20 7.03
CA PHE A 77 7.35 12.88 5.92
C PHE A 77 8.09 14.13 5.45
N GLN A 78 9.37 13.98 5.09
CA GLN A 78 10.23 15.11 4.73
C GLN A 78 9.72 15.89 3.51
N LYS A 79 9.17 15.19 2.52
CA LYS A 79 8.71 15.80 1.27
C LYS A 79 7.45 15.11 0.79
N VAL A 80 6.36 15.87 0.72
CA VAL A 80 5.05 15.42 0.24
C VAL A 80 4.59 16.39 -0.84
N TRP A 81 4.24 15.88 -2.01
CA TRP A 81 3.68 16.66 -3.09
C TRP A 81 2.79 15.77 -3.97
N ARG A 82 1.85 16.39 -4.67
CA ARG A 82 1.02 15.72 -5.67
C ARG A 82 1.63 15.90 -7.05
N GLN A 83 1.65 14.83 -7.83
CA GLN A 83 2.01 14.87 -9.23
C GLN A 83 0.73 14.83 -10.06
N GLU A 84 0.52 15.86 -10.89
CA GLU A 84 -0.63 15.92 -11.78
C GLU A 84 -0.48 14.89 -12.90
N VAL A 85 -1.56 14.16 -13.18
CA VAL A 85 -1.63 13.15 -14.23
C VAL A 85 -2.97 13.29 -14.95
N MET A 86 -2.90 13.40 -16.28
CA MET A 86 -4.10 13.41 -17.12
C MET A 86 -4.67 11.99 -17.20
N VAL A 87 -5.96 11.83 -16.90
CA VAL A 87 -6.66 10.54 -16.94
C VAL A 87 -7.98 10.67 -17.72
N PRO A 88 -8.41 9.62 -18.43
CA PRO A 88 -9.74 9.59 -19.03
C PRO A 88 -10.80 9.56 -17.93
N LYS A 89 -11.91 10.26 -18.15
CA LYS A 89 -13.06 10.25 -17.25
C LYS A 89 -14.16 9.38 -17.84
N TRP A 90 -14.40 8.24 -17.21
CA TRP A 90 -15.54 7.38 -17.53
C TRP A 90 -16.68 7.63 -16.55
N VAL A 91 -17.89 7.79 -17.07
CA VAL A 91 -19.12 7.94 -16.30
C VAL A 91 -20.09 6.88 -16.77
N ARG A 92 -20.63 6.08 -15.83
CA ARG A 92 -21.63 5.06 -16.16
C ARG A 92 -22.88 5.74 -16.74
N GLY A 93 -23.43 5.16 -17.81
CA GLY A 93 -24.72 5.57 -18.35
C GLY A 93 -25.89 5.17 -17.44
N THR A 94 -27.10 5.25 -17.97
CA THR A 94 -28.31 4.77 -17.28
C THR A 94 -28.19 3.27 -16.99
N PRO A 95 -28.51 2.81 -15.76
CA PRO A 95 -28.56 1.38 -15.46
C PRO A 95 -29.54 0.67 -16.39
N GLU A 96 -29.13 -0.49 -16.90
CA GLU A 96 -30.04 -1.42 -17.56
C GLU A 96 -30.74 -2.27 -16.50
N PHE A 97 -32.01 -2.57 -16.72
CA PHE A 97 -32.80 -3.45 -15.87
C PHE A 97 -33.44 -4.54 -16.73
N ALA A 98 -33.51 -5.74 -16.17
CA ALA A 98 -34.16 -6.88 -16.79
C ALA A 98 -35.16 -7.49 -15.80
N TYR A 99 -36.31 -7.91 -16.31
CA TYR A 99 -37.30 -8.64 -15.53
C TYR A 99 -37.85 -9.80 -16.38
N ILE A 100 -38.29 -10.85 -15.69
CA ILE A 100 -39.01 -11.97 -16.30
C ILE A 100 -40.50 -11.75 -16.08
N GLU A 101 -41.30 -11.76 -17.14
CA GLU A 101 -42.76 -11.71 -17.06
C GLU A 101 -43.36 -13.10 -17.31
N LEU A 102 -44.01 -13.69 -16.30
CA LEU A 102 -44.60 -15.04 -16.38
C LEU A 102 -46.07 -15.02 -16.84
N SER A 103 -46.76 -13.90 -16.59
CA SER A 103 -48.14 -13.62 -17.00
C SER A 103 -48.37 -12.10 -16.97
N PRO A 104 -49.38 -11.54 -17.66
CA PRO A 104 -49.57 -10.09 -17.74
C PRO A 104 -49.57 -9.43 -16.36
N GLY A 105 -48.55 -8.62 -16.07
CA GLY A 105 -48.41 -7.92 -14.80
C GLY A 105 -47.77 -8.71 -13.64
N VAL A 106 -47.33 -9.95 -13.86
CA VAL A 106 -46.55 -10.73 -12.87
C VAL A 106 -45.09 -10.75 -13.33
N THR A 107 -44.31 -9.81 -12.79
CA THR A 107 -42.88 -9.63 -13.10
C THR A 107 -41.98 -10.00 -11.93
N THR A 108 -40.87 -10.67 -12.22
CA THR A 108 -39.78 -10.94 -11.27
C THR A 108 -38.53 -10.23 -11.76
N ASP A 109 -37.98 -9.33 -10.95
CA ASP A 109 -36.73 -8.63 -11.26
C ASP A 109 -35.57 -9.63 -11.34
N VAL A 110 -34.74 -9.49 -12.38
CA VAL A 110 -33.51 -10.26 -12.54
C VAL A 110 -32.36 -9.42 -12.00
N PRO A 111 -31.50 -9.98 -11.11
CA PRO A 111 -30.33 -9.26 -10.59
C PRO A 111 -29.29 -8.92 -11.65
#